data_AF-A0AAC9EYL0-F1
#
_entry.id   AF-A0AAC9EYL0-F1
#
_cell.length_a   1.000
_cell.length_b   1.000
_cell.length_c   1.000
_cell.angle_alpha   90.00
_cell.angle_beta   90.00
_cell.angle_gamma   90.00
#
_symmetry.space_group_name_H-M   'P 1'
#
loop_
_entity.id
_entity.type
_entity.pdbx_description
1 polymer ?
#
loop_
_entity_poly.entity_id
_entity_poly.type
_entity_poly.pdbx_seq_one_letter_code
_entity_poly.pdbx_strand_id
1 'polypeptide(L)'
;MTDLPATFHELISASIDESGVWPHQMIVRRDGKLTLRALALPPEGVMAHLGRTIRDGADELIYGMDRYTQPGQGTEFADCIAAGWYRRDVGWRIGVIDYRHDPRIVRPWNWGNAWWIAAVGHELRQVLPDHAVVGHA
;
A
#
# COMPACT_ATOMS: atom_id res chain seq x y z
N MET A 1 16.45 -9.20 -9.30
CA MET A 1 15.00 -8.92 -9.31
C MET A 1 14.79 -7.58 -8.63
N THR A 2 13.97 -6.69 -9.22
CA THR A 2 13.65 -5.38 -8.60
C THR A 2 12.86 -5.56 -7.32
N ASP A 3 13.29 -4.91 -6.24
CA ASP A 3 12.59 -4.86 -4.96
C ASP A 3 11.41 -3.87 -5.03
N LEU A 4 10.19 -4.41 -5.15
CA LEU A 4 8.98 -3.58 -5.33
C LEU A 4 8.70 -2.63 -4.17
N PRO A 5 8.76 -3.08 -2.89
CA PRO A 5 8.72 -2.19 -1.74
C PRO A 5 9.64 -0.98 -1.80
N ALA A 6 10.91 -1.17 -2.21
CA ALA A 6 11.87 -0.08 -2.33
C ALA A 6 11.51 0.87 -3.49
N THR A 7 11.23 0.32 -4.67
CA THR A 7 10.83 1.12 -5.85
C THR A 7 9.54 1.92 -5.59
N PHE A 8 8.58 1.32 -4.90
CA PHE A 8 7.33 1.99 -4.54
C PHE A 8 7.56 3.11 -3.52
N HIS A 9 8.42 2.87 -2.52
CA HIS A 9 8.78 3.88 -1.53
C HIS A 9 9.42 5.10 -2.18
N GLU A 10 10.34 4.91 -3.13
CA GLU A 10 10.96 6.00 -3.90
C GLU A 10 9.92 6.78 -4.71
N LEU A 11 9.03 6.08 -5.42
CA LEU A 11 7.96 6.69 -6.20
C LEU A 11 7.03 7.54 -5.33
N ILE A 12 6.54 6.98 -4.23
CA ILE A 12 5.65 7.67 -3.29
C ILE A 12 6.37 8.86 -2.67
N SER A 13 7.62 8.65 -2.22
CA SER A 13 8.42 9.71 -1.63
C SER A 13 8.52 10.90 -2.57
N ALA A 14 8.72 10.68 -3.87
CA ALA A 14 8.77 11.73 -4.89
C ALA A 14 7.41 12.38 -5.19
N SER A 15 6.31 11.66 -4.98
CA SER A 15 4.94 12.08 -5.34
C SER A 15 4.23 12.87 -4.24
N ILE A 16 4.71 12.85 -3.00
CA ILE A 16 4.12 13.61 -1.88
C ILE A 16 4.23 15.12 -2.12
N ASP A 17 3.10 15.80 -2.11
CA ASP A 17 2.96 17.26 -2.11
C ASP A 17 2.18 17.79 -0.89
N GLU A 18 1.76 19.05 -0.92
CA GLU A 18 1.03 19.70 0.17
C GLU A 18 -0.36 19.11 0.41
N SER A 19 -0.95 18.47 -0.60
CA SER A 19 -2.25 17.80 -0.56
C SER A 19 -2.12 16.29 -0.32
N GLY A 20 -0.90 15.78 -0.17
CA GLY A 20 -0.60 14.37 0.07
C GLY A 20 -0.26 13.61 -1.20
N VAL A 21 -0.84 12.42 -1.39
CA VAL A 21 -0.59 11.59 -2.59
C VAL A 21 -1.89 11.24 -3.31
N TRP A 22 -2.12 11.95 -4.41
CA TRP A 22 -3.19 11.67 -5.35
C TRP A 22 -2.74 11.89 -6.80
N PRO A 23 -3.08 11.01 -7.76
CA PRO A 23 -3.81 9.73 -7.61
C PRO A 23 -3.03 8.68 -6.80
N HIS A 24 -3.74 7.68 -6.29
CA HIS A 24 -3.10 6.55 -5.60
C HIS A 24 -2.20 5.77 -6.55
N GLN A 25 -1.06 5.28 -6.06
CA GLN A 25 -0.08 4.59 -6.89
C GLN A 25 -0.17 3.08 -6.69
N MET A 26 0.04 2.32 -7.76
CA MET A 26 0.17 0.87 -7.73
C MET A 26 1.22 0.40 -8.74
N ILE A 27 2.10 -0.51 -8.33
CA ILE A 27 3.02 -1.21 -9.22
C ILE A 27 2.59 -2.67 -9.29
N VAL A 28 2.48 -3.21 -10.50
CA VAL A 28 2.08 -4.61 -10.75
C VAL A 28 3.17 -5.30 -11.54
N ARG A 29 3.51 -6.52 -11.13
CA ARG A 29 4.30 -7.47 -11.89
C ARG A 29 3.40 -8.57 -12.44
N ARG A 30 3.52 -8.85 -13.74
CA ARG A 30 2.86 -9.97 -14.41
C ARG A 30 3.76 -10.47 -15.54
N ASP A 31 4.02 -11.77 -15.58
CA ASP A 31 4.84 -12.41 -16.63
C ASP A 31 6.21 -11.72 -16.80
N GLY A 32 6.82 -11.35 -15.67
CA GLY A 32 8.09 -10.64 -15.63
C GLY A 32 8.05 -9.14 -15.97
N LYS A 33 6.92 -8.62 -16.47
CA LYS A 33 6.75 -7.20 -16.82
C LYS A 33 6.27 -6.39 -15.63
N LEU A 34 6.86 -5.22 -15.43
CA LEU A 34 6.39 -4.23 -14.46
C LEU A 34 5.52 -3.19 -15.12
N THR A 35 4.42 -2.84 -14.47
CA THR A 35 3.50 -1.78 -14.89
C THR A 35 3.21 -0.88 -13.71
N LEU A 36 3.51 0.41 -13.86
CA LEU A 36 3.06 1.45 -12.94
C LEU A 36 1.63 1.86 -13.33
N ARG A 37 0.75 1.98 -12.35
CA ARG A 37 -0.63 2.47 -12.51
C ARG A 37 -0.91 3.59 -11.53
N ALA A 38 -1.54 4.65 -12.03
CA ALA A 38 -2.14 5.70 -11.23
C ALA A 38 -3.66 5.43 -11.12
N LEU A 39 -4.17 5.38 -9.90
CA LEU A 39 -5.54 5.00 -9.57
C LEU A 39 -6.27 6.24 -9.05
N ALA A 40 -6.91 6.98 -9.95
CA ALA A 40 -7.82 8.08 -9.61
C ALA A 40 -9.19 7.51 -9.24
N LEU A 41 -9.22 6.71 -8.18
CA LEU A 41 -10.40 5.97 -7.69
C LEU A 41 -10.60 6.24 -6.21
N PRO A 42 -11.85 6.26 -5.72
CA PRO A 42 -12.10 6.26 -4.27
C PRO A 42 -11.59 4.94 -3.65
N PRO A 43 -11.44 4.87 -2.32
CA PRO A 43 -10.90 3.70 -1.62
C PRO A 43 -11.53 2.37 -2.03
N GLU A 44 -12.85 2.28 -2.09
CA GLU A 44 -13.57 1.08 -2.52
C GLU A 44 -13.27 0.69 -3.98
N GLY A 45 -13.06 1.69 -4.84
CA GLY A 45 -12.66 1.50 -6.23
C GLY A 45 -11.24 0.95 -6.34
N VAL A 46 -10.30 1.42 -5.51
CA VAL A 46 -8.94 0.87 -5.41
C VAL A 46 -9.02 -0.59 -5.00
N MET A 47 -9.76 -0.91 -3.94
CA MET A 47 -9.90 -2.28 -3.43
C MET A 47 -10.49 -3.23 -4.48
N ALA A 48 -11.54 -2.82 -5.19
CA ALA A 48 -12.10 -3.60 -6.30
C ALA A 48 -11.09 -3.79 -7.45
N HIS A 49 -10.28 -2.76 -7.75
CA HIS A 49 -9.24 -2.84 -8.77
C HIS A 49 -8.10 -3.80 -8.39
N LEU A 50 -7.71 -3.85 -7.11
CA LEU A 50 -6.75 -4.82 -6.59
C LEU A 50 -7.26 -6.24 -6.79
N GLY A 51 -8.51 -6.52 -6.37
CA GLY A 51 -9.10 -7.84 -6.51
C GLY A 51 -9.24 -8.30 -7.96
N ARG A 52 -9.53 -7.38 -8.89
CA ARG A 52 -9.48 -7.68 -10.33
C ARG A 52 -8.05 -7.97 -10.79
N THR A 53 -7.09 -7.15 -10.41
CA THR A 53 -5.68 -7.28 -10.84
C THR A 53 -5.07 -8.62 -10.43
N ILE A 54 -5.41 -9.12 -9.24
CA ILE A 54 -4.98 -10.43 -8.76
C ILE A 54 -5.66 -11.56 -9.55
N ARG A 55 -7.00 -11.51 -9.73
CA ARG A 55 -7.74 -12.50 -10.53
C ARG A 55 -7.26 -12.58 -11.98
N ASP A 56 -6.88 -11.44 -12.54
CA ASP A 56 -6.30 -11.34 -13.88
C ASP A 56 -4.86 -11.87 -13.96
N GLY A 57 -4.32 -12.40 -12.87
CA GLY A 57 -3.03 -13.08 -12.83
C GLY A 57 -1.84 -12.17 -12.52
N ALA A 58 -1.95 -11.22 -11.59
CA ALA A 58 -0.76 -10.56 -11.06
C ALA A 58 0.11 -11.54 -10.23
N ASP A 59 1.41 -11.52 -10.46
CA ASP A 59 2.37 -12.35 -9.71
C ASP A 59 2.82 -11.64 -8.43
N GLU A 60 2.90 -10.33 -8.51
CA GLU A 60 3.26 -9.44 -7.42
C GLU A 60 2.60 -8.09 -7.67
N LEU A 61 2.14 -7.42 -6.62
CA LEU A 61 1.72 -6.02 -6.72
C LEU A 61 1.97 -5.31 -5.41
N ILE A 62 2.18 -4.00 -5.47
CA ILE A 62 2.21 -3.13 -4.30
C ILE A 62 1.37 -1.89 -4.60
N TYR A 63 0.57 -1.48 -3.64
CA TYR A 63 -0.27 -0.29 -3.74
C TYR A 63 -0.16 0.51 -2.46
N GLY A 64 -0.52 1.79 -2.53
CA GLY A 64 -0.62 2.64 -1.36
C GLY A 64 -1.71 3.68 -1.54
N MET A 65 -2.43 3.94 -0.45
CA MET A 65 -3.44 4.97 -0.38
C MET A 65 -3.06 5.97 0.69
N ASP A 66 -3.23 7.23 0.36
CA ASP A 66 -3.05 8.32 1.31
C ASP A 66 -4.17 8.31 2.37
N ARG A 67 -3.79 8.55 3.62
CA ARG A 67 -4.63 8.39 4.80
C ARG A 67 -4.22 9.33 5.92
N TYR A 68 -5.22 9.82 6.63
CA TYR A 68 -5.04 10.50 7.91
C TYR A 68 -4.97 9.50 9.05
N THR A 69 -4.24 9.89 10.10
CA THR A 69 -4.03 9.10 11.30
C THR A 69 -4.69 9.75 12.52
N GLN A 70 -4.89 8.96 13.57
CA GLN A 70 -5.38 9.39 14.88
C GLN A 70 -4.43 8.93 15.99
N PRO A 71 -4.46 9.55 17.18
CA PRO A 71 -3.70 9.07 18.34
C PRO A 71 -3.94 7.58 18.61
N GLY A 72 -2.86 6.84 18.85
CA GLY A 72 -2.92 5.39 19.11
C GLY A 72 -2.80 4.48 17.88
N GLN A 73 -2.71 5.03 16.66
CA GLN A 73 -2.53 4.24 15.43
C GLN A 73 -1.05 3.91 15.11
N GLY A 74 -0.12 4.26 16.01
CA GLY A 74 1.29 3.90 15.90
C GLY A 74 2.06 4.63 14.79
N THR A 75 1.62 5.85 14.44
CA THR A 75 2.28 6.74 13.49
C THR A 75 2.83 7.99 14.19
N GLU A 76 3.91 8.56 13.66
CA GLU A 76 4.54 9.79 14.17
C GLU A 76 3.81 11.05 13.71
N PHE A 77 3.21 11.01 12.50
CA PHE A 77 2.58 12.16 11.85
C PHE A 77 1.09 11.92 11.58
N ALA A 78 0.38 13.00 11.28
CA ALA A 78 -1.04 13.00 10.93
C ALA A 78 -1.29 12.35 9.55
N ASP A 79 -0.30 12.35 8.66
CA ASP A 79 -0.41 11.83 7.31
C ASP A 79 0.41 10.54 7.15
N CYS A 80 -0.15 9.58 6.42
CA CYS A 80 0.54 8.34 6.13
C CYS A 80 0.05 7.70 4.83
N ILE A 81 0.89 6.86 4.25
CA ILE A 81 0.51 5.97 3.15
C ILE A 81 0.25 4.58 3.73
N ALA A 82 -1.02 4.21 3.80
CA ALA A 82 -1.44 2.86 4.17
C ALA A 82 -1.46 1.97 2.92
N ALA A 83 -0.84 0.80 3.02
CA ALA A 83 -0.48 0.04 1.83
C ALA A 83 -0.39 -1.47 2.05
N GLY A 84 -0.42 -2.19 0.94
CA GLY A 84 -0.23 -3.64 0.90
C GLY A 84 0.68 -4.05 -0.24
N TRP A 85 1.56 -5.01 0.04
CA TRP A 85 2.38 -5.71 -0.91
C TRP A 85 1.92 -7.16 -0.98
N TYR A 86 1.47 -7.58 -2.16
CA TYR A 86 1.05 -8.93 -2.43
C TYR A 86 2.08 -9.64 -3.30
N ARG A 87 2.34 -10.90 -2.96
CA ARG A 87 3.00 -11.87 -3.83
C ARG A 87 2.16 -13.11 -3.94
N ARG A 88 2.03 -13.67 -5.15
CA ARG A 88 1.19 -14.85 -5.40
C ARG A 88 1.53 -16.06 -4.53
N ASP A 89 2.82 -16.27 -4.29
CA ASP A 89 3.37 -17.40 -3.54
C ASP A 89 3.40 -17.20 -2.02
N VAL A 90 3.27 -15.97 -1.53
CA VAL A 90 3.40 -15.62 -0.10
C VAL A 90 2.09 -15.08 0.49
N GLY A 91 1.32 -14.31 -0.27
CA GLY A 91 0.15 -13.58 0.20
C GLY A 91 0.45 -12.10 0.45
N TRP A 92 -0.33 -11.48 1.33
CA TRP A 92 -0.24 -10.06 1.65
C TRP A 92 0.71 -9.77 2.81
N ARG A 93 1.53 -8.74 2.63
CA ARG A 93 2.21 -8.01 3.69
C ARG A 93 1.66 -6.58 3.73
N ILE A 94 1.26 -6.12 4.90
CA ILE A 94 0.62 -4.82 5.10
C ILE A 94 1.57 -3.92 5.87
N GLY A 95 1.62 -2.64 5.51
CA GLY A 95 2.47 -1.68 6.18
C GLY A 95 1.99 -0.24 5.98
N VAL A 96 2.69 0.66 6.66
CA VAL A 96 2.45 2.10 6.59
C VAL A 96 3.76 2.85 6.36
N ILE A 97 3.69 3.96 5.64
CA ILE A 97 4.76 4.94 5.52
C ILE A 97 4.27 6.25 6.12
N ASP A 98 4.84 6.65 7.25
CA ASP A 98 4.53 7.94 7.86
C ASP A 98 5.24 9.05 7.09
N TYR A 99 4.56 10.16 6.86
CA TYR A 99 5.19 11.31 6.24
C TYR A 99 4.65 12.65 6.77
N ARG A 100 5.41 13.71 6.48
CA ARG A 100 5.02 15.10 6.68
C ARG A 100 5.52 15.90 5.49
N HIS A 101 4.70 16.78 4.93
CA HIS A 101 5.09 17.62 3.80
C HIS A 101 6.06 18.73 4.19
N ASP A 102 5.79 19.46 5.30
CA ASP A 102 6.61 20.58 5.75
C ASP A 102 6.96 20.52 7.25
N PRO A 103 8.24 20.41 7.64
CA PRO A 103 9.37 20.09 6.77
C PRO A 103 9.21 18.67 6.19
N ARG A 104 9.70 18.46 4.96
CA ARG A 104 9.55 17.19 4.23
C ARG A 104 10.26 16.06 4.95
N ILE A 105 9.48 15.10 5.45
CA ILE A 105 9.96 13.87 6.07
C ILE A 105 9.14 12.71 5.50
N VAL A 106 9.80 11.66 5.03
CA VAL A 106 9.16 10.41 4.62
C VAL A 106 9.88 9.27 5.31
N ARG A 107 9.19 8.54 6.18
CA ARG A 107 9.78 7.44 6.95
C ARG A 107 9.93 6.19 6.09
N PRO A 108 10.81 5.25 6.46
CA PRO A 108 10.79 3.91 5.89
C PRO A 108 9.46 3.19 6.20
N TRP A 109 9.22 2.10 5.49
CA TRP A 109 8.10 1.21 5.78
C TRP A 109 8.09 0.73 7.25
N ASN A 110 6.96 0.91 7.91
CA ASN A 110 6.63 0.23 9.15
C ASN A 110 5.72 -0.97 8.86
N TRP A 111 6.34 -2.11 8.55
CA TRP A 111 5.65 -3.39 8.32
C TRP A 111 5.16 -4.07 9.60
N GLY A 112 5.47 -3.53 10.78
CA GLY A 112 5.10 -4.08 12.09
C GLY A 112 4.01 -3.30 12.80
N ASN A 113 3.40 -2.31 12.14
CA ASN A 113 2.34 -1.51 12.75
C ASN A 113 1.04 -2.35 12.87
N ALA A 114 0.79 -2.88 14.07
CA ALA A 114 -0.34 -3.75 14.34
C ALA A 114 -1.71 -3.12 14.02
N TRP A 115 -1.87 -1.80 14.21
CA TRP A 115 -3.12 -1.12 13.93
C TRP A 115 -3.41 -1.11 12.43
N TRP A 116 -2.46 -0.67 11.61
CA TRP A 116 -2.62 -0.62 10.15
C TRP A 116 -2.72 -2.01 9.53
N ILE A 117 -1.98 -3.00 10.06
CA ILE A 117 -2.14 -4.41 9.68
C ILE A 117 -3.58 -4.87 9.90
N ALA A 118 -4.16 -4.57 11.07
CA ALA A 118 -5.53 -4.97 11.38
C ALA A 118 -6.56 -4.23 10.52
N ALA A 119 -6.41 -2.91 10.36
CA ALA A 119 -7.34 -2.05 9.62
C ALA A 119 -7.36 -2.40 8.13
N VAL A 120 -6.22 -2.31 7.44
CA VAL A 120 -6.11 -2.63 6.01
C VAL A 120 -6.37 -4.11 5.77
N GLY A 121 -5.97 -4.99 6.70
CA GLY A 121 -6.28 -6.41 6.61
C GLY A 121 -7.78 -6.68 6.67
N HIS A 122 -8.53 -5.92 7.46
CA HIS A 122 -9.99 -5.99 7.49
C HIS A 122 -10.59 -5.53 6.15
N GLU A 123 -10.15 -4.39 5.61
CA GLU A 123 -10.59 -3.88 4.31
C GLU A 123 -10.31 -4.88 3.18
N LEU A 124 -9.09 -5.45 3.12
CA LEU A 124 -8.72 -6.44 2.12
C LEU A 124 -9.61 -7.69 2.21
N ARG A 125 -9.93 -8.20 3.41
CA ARG A 125 -10.81 -9.37 3.58
C ARG A 125 -12.24 -9.12 3.08
N GLN A 126 -12.72 -7.88 3.12
CA GLN A 126 -14.05 -7.55 2.59
C GLN A 126 -14.13 -7.69 1.06
N VAL A 127 -13.01 -7.49 0.36
CA VAL A 127 -12.96 -7.53 -1.12
C VAL A 127 -12.26 -8.75 -1.70
N LEU A 128 -11.44 -9.42 -0.89
CA LEU A 128 -10.62 -10.58 -1.22
C LEU A 128 -10.72 -11.63 -0.10
N PRO A 129 -11.92 -12.22 0.11
CA PRO A 129 -12.18 -13.09 1.27
C PRO A 129 -11.29 -14.35 1.31
N ASP A 130 -10.78 -14.79 0.16
CA ASP A 130 -9.97 -16.01 0.03
C ASP A 130 -8.45 -15.76 0.14
N HIS A 131 -8.01 -14.53 0.42
CA HIS A 131 -6.58 -14.20 0.47
C HIS A 131 -6.04 -14.05 1.89
N ALA A 132 -5.10 -14.93 2.24
CA ALA A 132 -4.40 -14.91 3.52
C ALA A 132 -3.54 -13.63 3.66
N VAL A 133 -3.70 -12.95 4.80
CA VAL A 133 -2.78 -11.90 5.26
C VAL A 133 -1.72 -12.56 6.12
N VAL A 134 -0.45 -12.44 5.73
CA VAL A 134 0.65 -13.00 6.52
C VAL A 134 0.99 -12.01 7.63
N GLY A 135 0.58 -12.31 8.86
CA GLY A 135 1.08 -11.64 10.05
C GLY A 135 2.41 -12.27 10.45
N HIS A 136 3.50 -11.51 10.43
CA HIS A 136 4.69 -11.91 11.18
C HIS A 136 4.52 -11.41 12.60
N ALA A 137 4.40 -12.35 13.54
CA ALA A 137 4.64 -12.13 14.96
C ALA A 137 6.12 -11.82 15.21
#